data_AF-A0A0H3I197-F1
#
_entry.id   AF-A0A0H3I197-F1
#
_cell.length_a   1.000
_cell.length_b   1.000
_cell.length_c   1.000
_cell.angle_alpha   90.00
_cell.angle_beta   90.00
_cell.angle_gamma   90.00
#
_symmetry.space_group_name_H-M   'P 1'
#
loop_
_entity.id
_entity.type
_entity.pdbx_description
1 polymer ?
#
loop_
_entity_poly.entity_id
_entity_poly.type
_entity_poly.pdbx_seq_one_letter_code
_entity_poly.pdbx_strand_id
1 'polypeptide(L)'
;MKKYKFIIFIPILLLSGCYSDYIKDRQVDNLNNMFKEYCEARGVEQCERYHLCVIDSYSKVKGKRYEDVSIAISYITLYSPIKYNSEGYSHLMKNTYELLNDNPNLSNDPSVTIGLSFFIYAHNSCAGIIEDKTYNIDAYMPLLRKKLNVK
;
A
#
# COMPACT_ATOMS: atom_id res chain seq x y z
N MET A 1 52.02 -29.02 18.22
CA MET A 1 50.57 -28.81 18.47
C MET A 1 50.25 -27.32 18.38
N LYS A 2 49.71 -26.83 17.25
CA LYS A 2 49.21 -25.45 17.12
C LYS A 2 47.70 -25.46 17.35
N LYS A 3 47.24 -24.85 18.45
CA LYS A 3 45.82 -24.64 18.75
C LYS A 3 45.33 -23.45 17.91
N TYR A 4 44.64 -23.72 16.81
CA TYR A 4 43.86 -22.69 16.12
C TYR A 4 42.59 -22.42 16.92
N LYS A 5 42.52 -21.25 17.57
CA LYS A 5 41.27 -20.72 18.12
C LYS A 5 40.45 -20.17 16.94
N PHE A 6 39.43 -20.90 16.51
CA PHE A 6 38.38 -20.33 15.67
C PHE A 6 37.62 -19.28 16.48
N ILE A 7 37.80 -18.01 16.15
CA ILE A 7 36.90 -16.95 16.57
C ILE A 7 35.78 -16.94 15.54
N ILE A 8 34.64 -17.53 15.87
CA ILE A 8 33.43 -17.37 15.07
C ILE A 8 32.91 -15.97 15.36
N PHE A 9 33.16 -15.03 14.46
CA PHE A 9 32.47 -13.74 14.42
C PHE A 9 31.05 -14.00 13.92
N ILE A 10 30.06 -13.97 14.81
CA ILE A 10 28.64 -13.89 14.41
C ILE A 10 28.13 -12.48 14.73
N PRO A 11 28.18 -11.53 13.79
CA PRO A 11 27.35 -10.34 13.85
C PRO A 11 26.23 -10.48 12.81
N ILE A 12 25.38 -11.51 12.90
CA ILE A 12 24.29 -11.71 11.90
C ILE A 12 22.90 -11.35 12.44
N LEU A 13 22.75 -11.00 13.74
CA LEU A 13 21.42 -10.81 14.34
C LEU A 13 20.88 -9.38 14.40
N LEU A 14 21.58 -8.37 13.85
CA LEU A 14 21.10 -6.98 13.84
C LEU A 14 20.73 -6.43 12.45
N LEU A 15 21.02 -7.15 11.36
CA LEU A 15 20.73 -6.69 9.99
C LEU A 15 19.34 -7.09 9.49
N SER A 16 18.69 -8.08 10.11
CA SER A 16 17.36 -8.53 9.69
C SER A 16 16.26 -7.50 10.01
N GLY A 17 16.39 -6.75 11.12
CA GLY A 17 15.46 -5.69 11.49
C GLY A 17 15.46 -4.54 10.50
N CYS A 18 16.64 -3.96 10.22
CA CYS A 18 16.77 -2.85 9.26
C CYS A 18 16.39 -3.25 7.82
N TYR A 19 16.67 -4.49 7.41
CA TYR A 19 16.34 -4.96 6.06
C TYR A 19 14.83 -5.14 5.86
N SER A 20 14.13 -5.64 6.89
CA SER A 20 12.67 -5.80 6.86
C SER A 20 11.96 -4.45 6.76
N ASP A 21 12.37 -3.47 7.57
CA ASP A 21 11.78 -2.13 7.54
C ASP A 21 12.09 -1.40 6.23
N TYR A 22 13.28 -1.58 5.67
CA TYR A 22 13.66 -1.04 4.36
C TYR A 22 12.76 -1.55 3.22
N ILE A 23 12.44 -2.86 3.20
CA ILE A 23 11.55 -3.42 2.18
C ILE A 23 10.15 -2.86 2.30
N LYS A 24 9.62 -2.75 3.53
CA LYS A 24 8.28 -2.22 3.79
C LYS A 24 8.18 -0.75 3.35
N ASP A 25 9.19 0.06 3.67
CA ASP A 25 9.25 1.47 3.27
C ASP A 25 9.20 1.60 1.74
N ARG A 26 10.01 0.80 1.04
CA ARG A 26 10.01 0.76 -0.44
C ARG A 26 8.65 0.33 -1.01
N GLN A 27 7.97 -0.63 -0.40
CA GLN A 27 6.66 -1.08 -0.86
C GLN A 27 5.60 0.03 -0.76
N VAL A 28 5.65 0.83 0.29
CA VAL A 28 4.74 1.98 0.44
C VAL A 28 5.13 3.13 -0.48
N ASP A 29 6.42 3.37 -0.71
CA ASP A 29 6.86 4.32 -1.73
C ASP A 29 6.33 3.92 -3.11
N ASN A 30 6.35 2.62 -3.42
CA ASN A 30 5.73 2.10 -4.65
C ASN A 30 4.22 2.33 -4.67
N LEU A 31 3.49 2.06 -3.58
CA LEU A 31 2.05 2.38 -3.50
C LEU A 31 1.78 3.87 -3.75
N ASN A 32 2.58 4.74 -3.14
CA ASN A 32 2.50 6.18 -3.34
C ASN A 32 2.73 6.55 -4.82
N ASN A 33 3.71 5.92 -5.47
CA ASN A 33 3.97 6.10 -6.90
C ASN A 33 2.79 5.64 -7.76
N MET A 34 2.11 4.54 -7.41
CA MET A 34 0.92 4.11 -8.14
C MET A 34 -0.20 5.17 -8.12
N PHE A 35 -0.35 5.93 -7.03
CA PHE A 35 -1.31 7.05 -6.99
C PHE A 35 -0.91 8.21 -7.89
N LYS A 36 0.40 8.48 -8.01
CA LYS A 36 0.90 9.47 -8.95
C LYS A 36 0.62 9.03 -10.39
N GLU A 37 1.00 7.80 -10.73
CA GLU A 37 0.76 7.19 -12.04
C GLU A 37 -0.73 7.12 -12.39
N TYR A 38 -1.59 6.79 -11.42
CA TYR A 38 -3.04 6.83 -11.55
C TYR A 38 -3.57 8.19 -12.00
N CYS A 39 -3.10 9.25 -11.33
CA CYS A 39 -3.54 10.60 -11.61
C CYS A 39 -3.03 11.07 -12.97
N GLU A 40 -1.74 10.87 -13.24
CA GLU A 40 -1.10 11.26 -14.50
C GLU A 40 -1.70 10.52 -15.69
N ALA A 41 -1.98 9.22 -15.56
CA ALA A 41 -2.63 8.41 -16.59
C ALA A 41 -4.03 8.90 -16.96
N ARG A 42 -4.70 9.61 -16.07
CA ARG A 42 -6.02 10.20 -16.32
C ARG A 42 -5.96 11.61 -16.87
N GLY A 43 -4.78 12.21 -16.94
CA GLY A 43 -4.59 13.57 -17.45
C GLY A 43 -5.33 14.64 -16.66
N VAL A 44 -5.61 14.39 -15.37
CA VAL A 44 -6.29 15.36 -14.49
C VAL A 44 -5.28 16.35 -13.92
N GLU A 45 -5.73 17.57 -13.66
CA GLU A 45 -4.89 18.59 -13.03
C GLU A 45 -4.67 18.28 -11.53
N GLN A 46 -3.75 19.00 -10.87
CA GLN A 46 -3.48 18.89 -9.42
C GLN A 46 -2.92 17.53 -8.91
N CYS A 47 -2.32 16.71 -9.79
CA CYS A 47 -1.74 15.41 -9.39
C CYS A 47 -0.70 15.48 -8.28
N GLU A 48 0.12 16.53 -8.23
CA GLU A 48 1.09 16.73 -7.14
C GLU A 48 0.38 16.90 -5.79
N ARG A 49 -0.67 17.74 -5.74
CA ARG A 49 -1.43 17.98 -4.52
C ARG A 49 -2.18 16.73 -4.06
N TYR A 50 -2.75 15.98 -5.00
CA TYR A 50 -3.38 14.70 -4.74
C TYR A 50 -2.38 13.69 -4.16
N HIS A 51 -1.22 13.54 -4.80
CA HIS A 51 -0.17 12.63 -4.35
C HIS A 51 0.34 12.97 -2.95
N LEU A 52 0.57 14.25 -2.65
CA LEU A 52 0.95 14.70 -1.31
C LEU A 52 -0.12 14.39 -0.24
N CYS A 53 -1.41 14.57 -0.58
CA CYS A 53 -2.52 14.23 0.31
C CYS A 53 -2.55 12.71 0.62
N VAL A 54 -2.29 11.88 -0.39
CA VAL A 54 -2.26 10.43 -0.20
C VAL A 54 -1.05 10.00 0.63
N ILE A 55 0.15 10.55 0.37
CA ILE A 55 1.34 10.30 1.19
C ILE A 55 1.09 10.64 2.67
N ASP A 56 0.42 11.77 2.95
CA ASP A 56 0.06 12.15 4.32
C ASP A 56 -0.81 11.09 5.00
N SER A 57 -1.73 10.45 4.26
CA SER A 57 -2.52 9.34 4.78
C SER A 57 -1.65 8.15 5.21
N TYR A 58 -0.66 7.76 4.41
CA TYR A 58 0.27 6.67 4.75
C TYR A 58 1.21 7.03 5.91
N SER A 59 1.62 8.29 6.02
CA SER A 59 2.48 8.76 7.11
C SER A 59 1.83 8.55 8.49
N LYS A 60 0.50 8.74 8.58
CA LYS A 60 -0.30 8.59 9.81
C LYS A 60 -0.37 7.14 10.32
N VAL A 61 -0.01 6.16 9.49
CA VAL A 61 -0.08 4.73 9.84
C VAL A 61 1.29 4.03 9.85
N LYS A 62 2.38 4.74 9.52
CA LYS A 62 3.76 4.22 9.45
C LYS A 62 4.26 3.51 10.73
N GLY A 63 3.70 3.85 11.90
CA GLY A 63 4.07 3.24 13.18
C GLY A 63 3.11 2.18 13.76
N LYS A 64 2.07 1.74 13.03
CA LYS A 64 1.00 0.88 13.61
C LYS A 64 0.97 -0.52 13.03
N ARG A 65 0.68 -0.62 11.73
CA ARG A 65 0.61 -1.89 10.97
C ARG A 65 1.04 -1.64 9.53
N TYR A 66 2.21 -1.02 9.39
CA TYR A 66 2.75 -0.62 8.10
C TYR A 66 2.92 -1.80 7.14
N GLU A 67 3.20 -2.99 7.68
CA GLU A 67 3.28 -4.25 6.97
C GLU A 67 1.96 -4.73 6.35
N ASP A 68 0.82 -4.51 7.01
CA ASP A 68 -0.48 -4.83 6.41
C ASP A 68 -0.78 -3.90 5.26
N VAL A 69 -0.41 -2.63 5.41
CA VAL A 69 -0.68 -1.61 4.40
C VAL A 69 0.23 -1.82 3.18
N SER A 70 1.49 -2.19 3.41
CA SER A 70 2.46 -2.43 2.35
C SER A 70 2.12 -3.67 1.51
N ILE A 71 1.40 -4.66 2.06
CA ILE A 71 1.02 -5.88 1.32
C ILE A 71 0.15 -5.59 0.09
N ALA A 72 -0.59 -4.47 0.08
CA ALA A 72 -1.47 -4.07 -1.01
C ALA A 72 -0.75 -4.02 -2.35
N ILE A 73 0.54 -3.62 -2.36
CA ILE A 73 1.32 -3.50 -3.61
C ILE A 73 1.37 -4.83 -4.35
N SER A 74 1.64 -5.91 -3.63
CA SER A 74 1.78 -7.25 -4.19
C SER A 74 0.46 -7.69 -4.79
N TYR A 75 -0.65 -7.46 -4.09
CA TYR A 75 -1.97 -7.90 -4.55
C TYR A 75 -2.47 -7.09 -5.73
N ILE A 76 -2.32 -5.77 -5.69
CA ILE A 76 -2.70 -4.91 -6.80
C ILE A 76 -1.85 -5.25 -8.03
N THR A 77 -0.53 -5.46 -7.87
CA THR A 77 0.36 -5.79 -8.99
C THR A 77 0.09 -7.17 -9.59
N LEU A 78 -0.20 -8.17 -8.74
CA LEU A 78 -0.40 -9.56 -9.19
C LEU A 78 -1.80 -9.82 -9.75
N TYR A 79 -2.83 -9.16 -9.21
CA TYR A 79 -4.22 -9.54 -9.43
C TYR A 79 -5.11 -8.44 -9.99
N SER A 80 -4.71 -7.17 -9.93
CA SER A 80 -5.39 -6.15 -10.71
C SER A 80 -4.78 -6.12 -12.12
N PRO A 81 -5.59 -6.03 -13.19
CA PRO A 81 -5.10 -5.87 -14.55
C PRO A 81 -4.54 -4.45 -14.73
N ILE A 82 -3.42 -4.15 -14.06
CA ILE A 82 -2.54 -3.05 -14.43
C ILE A 82 -1.77 -3.59 -15.63
N LYS A 83 -2.32 -3.40 -16.83
CA LYS A 83 -1.51 -3.56 -18.03
C LYS A 83 -0.32 -2.62 -17.85
N TYR A 84 0.89 -3.12 -18.06
CA TYR A 84 2.17 -2.39 -17.92
C TYR A 84 2.31 -1.16 -18.86
N ASN A 85 1.20 -0.60 -19.35
CA ASN A 85 1.11 0.65 -20.07
C ASN A 85 0.46 1.73 -19.18
N SER A 86 0.77 3.00 -19.45
CA SER A 86 0.22 4.15 -18.70
C SER A 86 -1.32 4.13 -18.60
N GLU A 87 -2.00 3.65 -19.65
CA GLU A 87 -3.47 3.50 -19.66
C GLU A 87 -3.99 2.53 -18.60
N GLY A 88 -3.23 1.47 -18.27
CA GLY A 88 -3.59 0.49 -17.24
C GLY A 88 -3.72 1.13 -15.86
N TYR A 89 -2.93 2.16 -15.58
CA TYR A 89 -3.04 2.91 -14.33
C TYR A 89 -4.31 3.73 -14.24
N SER A 90 -4.91 4.21 -15.34
CA SER A 90 -6.15 5.00 -15.29
C SER A 90 -7.33 4.26 -14.62
N HIS A 91 -7.26 2.93 -14.55
CA HIS A 91 -8.27 2.07 -13.93
C HIS A 91 -7.86 1.55 -12.54
N LEU A 92 -6.71 1.98 -12.00
CA LEU A 92 -6.15 1.48 -10.74
C LEU A 92 -7.17 1.40 -9.61
N MET A 93 -7.87 2.49 -9.32
CA MET A 93 -8.82 2.54 -8.19
C MET A 93 -10.02 1.61 -8.41
N LYS A 94 -10.52 1.54 -9.65
CA LYS A 94 -11.63 0.66 -10.00
C LYS A 94 -11.20 -0.81 -9.83
N ASN A 95 -10.07 -1.19 -10.41
CA ASN A 95 -9.57 -2.55 -10.33
C ASN A 95 -9.23 -2.95 -8.89
N THR A 96 -8.68 -2.04 -8.09
CA THR A 96 -8.40 -2.29 -6.66
C THR A 96 -9.70 -2.52 -5.88
N TYR A 97 -10.75 -1.76 -6.19
CA TYR A 97 -12.06 -1.92 -5.58
C TYR A 97 -12.72 -3.26 -5.95
N GLU A 98 -12.69 -3.62 -7.23
CA GLU A 98 -13.18 -4.92 -7.71
C GLU A 98 -12.37 -6.06 -7.09
N LEU A 99 -11.04 -5.92 -6.98
CA LEU A 99 -10.19 -6.90 -6.31
C LEU A 99 -10.58 -7.14 -4.85
N LEU A 100 -10.96 -6.08 -4.13
CA LEU A 100 -11.38 -6.16 -2.73
C LEU A 100 -12.76 -6.81 -2.54
N ASN A 101 -13.70 -6.58 -3.47
CA ASN A 101 -15.10 -7.01 -3.31
C ASN A 101 -15.45 -8.30 -4.07
N ASP A 102 -14.82 -8.53 -5.21
CA ASP A 102 -15.20 -9.60 -6.15
C ASP A 102 -14.28 -10.82 -6.05
N ASN A 103 -13.23 -10.77 -5.22
CA ASN A 103 -12.32 -11.88 -5.01
C ASN A 103 -12.48 -12.51 -3.60
N PRO A 104 -13.37 -13.50 -3.43
CA PRO A 104 -13.70 -14.09 -2.13
C PRO A 104 -12.52 -14.82 -1.47
N ASN A 105 -11.47 -15.16 -2.25
CA ASN A 105 -10.27 -15.79 -1.71
C ASN A 105 -9.34 -14.78 -1.03
N LEU A 106 -9.42 -13.49 -1.40
CA LEU A 106 -8.60 -12.42 -0.84
C LEU A 106 -9.22 -11.76 0.40
N SER A 107 -10.56 -11.74 0.47
CA SER A 107 -11.31 -11.22 1.62
C SER A 107 -11.11 -12.03 2.91
N ASN A 108 -10.55 -13.23 2.83
CA ASN A 108 -10.30 -14.10 3.99
C ASN A 108 -8.98 -13.79 4.70
N ASP A 109 -8.06 -13.05 4.07
CA ASP A 109 -6.82 -12.59 4.71
C ASP A 109 -7.03 -11.17 5.29
N PRO A 110 -6.98 -11.01 6.63
CA PRO A 110 -7.16 -9.70 7.25
C PRO A 110 -6.12 -8.66 6.85
N SER A 111 -4.86 -9.06 6.61
CA SER A 111 -3.80 -8.13 6.21
C SER A 111 -4.04 -7.63 4.78
N VAL A 112 -4.49 -8.49 3.87
CA VAL A 112 -4.86 -8.09 2.50
C VAL A 112 -6.06 -7.15 2.51
N THR A 113 -7.09 -7.50 3.27
CA THR A 113 -8.28 -6.68 3.43
C THR A 113 -7.91 -5.30 3.98
N ILE A 114 -7.06 -5.22 5.00
CA ILE A 114 -6.56 -3.94 5.55
C ILE A 114 -5.79 -3.16 4.49
N GLY A 115 -4.85 -3.79 3.78
CA GLY A 115 -4.04 -3.11 2.79
C GLY A 115 -4.85 -2.52 1.64
N LEU A 116 -5.70 -3.33 1.02
CA LEU A 116 -6.53 -2.90 -0.12
C LEU A 116 -7.58 -1.86 0.30
N SER A 117 -8.27 -2.08 1.43
CA SER A 117 -9.26 -1.10 1.91
C SER A 117 -8.60 0.21 2.38
N PHE A 118 -7.38 0.16 2.94
CA PHE A 118 -6.64 1.38 3.29
C PHE A 118 -6.16 2.14 2.05
N PHE A 119 -5.72 1.44 1.00
CA PHE A 119 -5.39 2.06 -0.29
C PHE A 119 -6.58 2.85 -0.84
N ILE A 120 -7.77 2.26 -0.82
CA ILE A 120 -9.02 2.92 -1.24
C ILE A 120 -9.40 4.06 -0.29
N TYR A 121 -9.22 3.89 1.04
CA TYR A 121 -9.46 4.94 2.01
C TYR A 121 -8.58 6.19 1.76
N ALA A 122 -7.30 5.99 1.47
CA ALA A 122 -6.37 7.08 1.20
C ALA A 122 -6.77 7.85 -0.06
N HIS A 123 -7.16 7.13 -1.13
CA HIS A 123 -7.75 7.75 -2.32
C HIS A 123 -9.02 8.54 -1.99
N ASN A 124 -10.01 7.92 -1.34
CA ASN A 124 -11.28 8.57 -1.02
C ASN A 124 -11.10 9.87 -0.22
N SER A 125 -10.13 9.90 0.68
CA SER A 125 -9.80 11.08 1.50
C SER A 125 -9.26 12.25 0.67
N CYS A 126 -8.74 11.98 -0.52
CA CYS A 126 -8.06 12.93 -1.40
C CYS A 126 -8.74 13.11 -2.76
N ALA A 127 -9.74 12.28 -3.11
CA ALA A 127 -10.37 12.22 -4.43
C ALA A 127 -10.96 13.57 -4.87
N GLY A 128 -11.46 14.37 -3.93
CA GLY A 128 -11.98 15.72 -4.20
C GLY A 128 -10.95 16.70 -4.77
N ILE A 129 -9.63 16.45 -4.61
CA ILE A 129 -8.57 17.29 -5.19
C ILE A 129 -8.54 17.18 -6.72
N ILE A 130 -8.87 16.00 -7.25
CA ILE A 130 -8.84 15.67 -8.68
C ILE A 130 -10.24 15.47 -9.25
N GLU A 131 -11.27 15.93 -8.53
CA GLU A 131 -12.70 15.80 -8.88
C GLU A 131 -13.11 14.37 -9.23
N ASP A 132 -12.55 13.40 -8.51
CA ASP A 132 -12.81 11.99 -8.77
C ASP A 132 -13.90 11.39 -7.87
N LYS A 133 -14.47 10.27 -8.31
CA LYS A 133 -15.42 9.51 -7.52
C LYS A 133 -14.74 8.81 -6.33
N THR A 134 -15.50 8.61 -5.27
CA THR A 134 -15.11 7.76 -4.14
C THR A 134 -15.71 6.36 -4.27
N TYR A 135 -15.12 5.38 -3.58
CA TYR A 135 -15.58 3.99 -3.55
C TYR A 135 -16.12 3.62 -2.17
N ASN A 136 -17.25 2.90 -2.10
CA ASN A 136 -17.86 2.55 -0.82
C ASN A 136 -17.07 1.46 -0.10
N ILE A 137 -16.44 1.80 1.03
CA ILE A 137 -15.69 0.85 1.86
C ILE A 137 -16.26 0.72 3.28
N ASP A 138 -17.54 1.06 3.49
CA ASP A 138 -18.17 1.10 4.80
C ASP A 138 -18.07 -0.23 5.56
N ALA A 139 -18.18 -1.35 4.85
CA ALA A 139 -18.02 -2.69 5.42
C ALA A 139 -16.63 -2.93 6.03
N TYR A 140 -15.60 -2.23 5.53
CA TYR A 140 -14.20 -2.37 5.96
C TYR A 140 -13.78 -1.29 6.98
N MET A 141 -14.51 -0.19 7.08
CA MET A 141 -14.22 0.91 8.00
C MET A 141 -14.09 0.47 9.47
N PRO A 142 -14.92 -0.45 10.02
CA PRO A 142 -14.73 -0.95 11.39
C PRO A 142 -13.35 -1.60 11.59
N LEU A 143 -12.87 -2.37 10.62
CA LEU A 143 -11.56 -3.02 10.68
C LEU A 143 -10.43 -1.99 10.59
N LEU A 144 -10.53 -1.02 9.66
CA LEU A 144 -9.55 0.05 9.51
C LEU A 144 -9.46 0.93 10.77
N ARG A 145 -10.60 1.30 11.36
CA ARG A 145 -10.65 2.05 12.63
C ARG A 145 -9.97 1.26 13.75
N LYS A 146 -10.30 -0.03 13.89
CA LYS A 146 -9.71 -0.90 14.93
C LYS A 146 -8.21 -1.10 14.76
N LYS A 147 -7.72 -1.22 13.52
CA LYS A 147 -6.34 -1.65 13.24
C LYS A 147 -5.37 -0.50 12.96
N LEU A 148 -5.86 0.58 12.35
CA LEU A 148 -5.06 1.72 11.91
C LEU A 148 -5.45 3.04 12.59
N ASN A 149 -6.61 3.07 13.28
CA ASN A 149 -7.16 4.27 13.93
C ASN A 149 -7.35 5.43 12.95
N VAL A 150 -7.87 5.11 11.76
CA VAL A 150 -8.43 6.08 10.82
C VAL A 150 -9.78 6.59 11.34
N LYS A 151 -10.27 7.74 10.83
CA LYS A 151 -11.52 8.36 11.29
C LYS A 151 -12.66 8.01 10.34
#